data_AF-A0A6I2JMT1-F1
#
_entry.id   AF-A0A6I2JMT1-F1
#
_cell.length_a   1.000
_cell.length_b   1.000
_cell.length_c   1.000
_cell.angle_alpha   90.00
_cell.angle_beta   90.00
_cell.angle_gamma   90.00
#
_symmetry.space_group_name_H-M   'P 1'
#
loop_
_entity.id
_entity.type
_entity.pdbx_description
1 polymer ?
#
loop_
_entity_poly.entity_id
_entity_poly.type
_entity_poly.pdbx_seq_one_letter_code
_entity_poly.pdbx_strand_id
1 'polypeptide(L)'
;MKIALITFTLLFSTAAWSHPHSFIDMKTEFISDNQHLSGMKMVWTMDEITSADLLYDAGKAKPGDVVWKKLAAQVMANVLGQHYFTEVWQDKNRVKFLNLPKEYNLSRNGNKAVLEFIVPFGEPQLLSAKQYRIQTFDPSYFVDMYYDNPQALIMDDTVKSHCQIELHTPKPDDSLKQYALSLDKADAPPEDMDLGQQFAQTVTLTCH
;
A
#
# COMPACT_ATOMS: atom_id res chain seq x y z
N MET A 1 21.01 -16.24 -47.39
CA MET A 1 19.97 -16.95 -46.61
C MET A 1 20.11 -16.87 -45.08
N LYS A 2 21.09 -16.15 -44.50
CA LYS A 2 21.20 -15.98 -43.04
C LYS A 2 20.71 -14.61 -42.52
N ILE A 3 20.68 -13.59 -43.38
CA ILE A 3 20.24 -12.23 -43.02
C ILE A 3 18.70 -12.15 -42.93
N ALA A 4 17.98 -12.94 -43.75
CA ALA A 4 16.52 -12.97 -43.74
C ALA A 4 15.92 -13.62 -42.48
N LEU A 5 16.71 -14.37 -41.71
CA LEU A 5 16.23 -15.04 -40.49
C LEU A 5 16.27 -14.12 -39.26
N ILE A 6 17.13 -13.09 -39.26
CA ILE A 6 17.26 -12.15 -38.14
C ILE A 6 16.16 -11.08 -38.17
N THR A 7 15.62 -10.76 -39.35
CA THR A 7 14.57 -9.75 -39.51
C THR A 7 13.18 -10.24 -39.10
N PHE A 8 12.96 -11.57 -39.01
CA PHE A 8 11.65 -12.13 -38.65
C PHE A 8 11.40 -12.20 -37.14
N THR A 9 12.44 -12.12 -36.31
CA THR A 9 12.34 -12.21 -34.84
C THR A 9 11.98 -10.89 -34.14
N LEU A 10 11.93 -9.76 -34.83
CA LEU A 10 11.61 -8.43 -34.26
C LEU A 10 10.11 -8.07 -34.28
N LEU A 11 9.24 -8.97 -34.76
CA LEU A 11 7.79 -8.73 -34.89
C LEU A 11 6.95 -9.33 -33.75
N PHE A 12 7.58 -9.93 -32.74
CA PHE A 12 6.91 -10.50 -31.56
C PHE A 12 7.15 -9.65 -30.30
N SER A 13 6.99 -8.32 -30.40
CA SER A 13 6.79 -7.52 -29.20
C SER A 13 5.38 -7.80 -28.67
N THR A 14 5.25 -8.80 -27.79
CA THR A 14 4.04 -8.96 -27.00
C THR A 14 3.82 -7.66 -26.22
N ALA A 15 2.62 -7.09 -26.30
CA ALA A 15 2.25 -5.98 -25.44
C ALA A 15 2.54 -6.38 -24.00
N ALA A 16 3.44 -5.66 -23.33
CA ALA A 16 3.66 -5.85 -21.91
C ALA A 16 2.34 -5.53 -21.20
N TRP A 17 1.84 -6.50 -20.44
CA TRP A 17 0.66 -6.34 -19.59
C TRP A 17 1.13 -5.66 -18.32
N SER A 18 0.73 -4.42 -18.11
CA SER A 18 1.53 -3.57 -17.25
C SER A 18 0.79 -3.06 -16.02
N HIS A 19 -0.51 -3.31 -15.83
CA HIS A 19 -1.16 -3.06 -14.54
C HIS A 19 -1.30 -4.32 -13.68
N PRO A 20 -0.80 -4.30 -12.43
CA PRO A 20 -0.07 -3.21 -11.76
C PRO A 20 1.42 -3.13 -12.17
N HIS A 21 1.99 -1.91 -12.17
CA HIS A 21 3.39 -1.62 -12.56
C HIS A 21 4.37 -1.69 -11.40
N SER A 22 3.85 -1.57 -10.17
CA SER A 22 4.61 -1.50 -8.93
C SER A 22 3.90 -2.34 -7.88
N PHE A 23 4.67 -2.97 -7.01
CA PHE A 23 4.16 -3.82 -5.94
C PHE A 23 4.69 -3.35 -4.58
N ILE A 24 3.80 -3.23 -3.61
CA ILE A 24 4.11 -2.92 -2.21
C ILE A 24 3.54 -4.03 -1.32
N ASP A 25 4.44 -4.80 -0.71
CA ASP A 25 4.10 -5.74 0.38
C ASP A 25 3.96 -4.97 1.69
N MET A 26 2.78 -5.05 2.29
CA MET A 26 2.38 -4.30 3.46
C MET A 26 2.40 -5.16 4.71
N LYS A 27 2.79 -4.55 5.83
CA LYS A 27 2.47 -5.02 7.18
C LYS A 27 1.84 -3.88 7.95
N THR A 28 0.84 -4.21 8.76
CA THR A 28 0.09 -3.23 9.52
C THR A 28 -0.06 -3.69 10.95
N GLU A 29 0.37 -2.86 11.89
CA GLU A 29 0.15 -3.04 13.32
C GLU A 29 -0.90 -2.03 13.81
N PHE A 30 -1.96 -2.54 14.42
CA PHE A 30 -3.01 -1.74 15.04
C PHE A 30 -2.59 -1.32 16.44
N ILE A 31 -2.47 -0.01 16.68
CA ILE A 31 -1.92 0.56 17.90
C ILE A 31 -3.04 1.03 18.82
N SER A 32 -3.07 0.53 20.05
CA SER A 32 -3.97 1.00 21.10
C SER A 32 -3.36 2.07 22.02
N ASP A 33 -4.25 2.89 22.58
CA ASP A 33 -4.01 3.67 23.79
C ASP A 33 -5.19 3.43 24.73
N ASN A 34 -4.93 2.78 25.86
CA ASN A 34 -5.94 2.29 26.80
C ASN A 34 -7.00 1.42 26.10
N GLN A 35 -8.28 1.84 26.06
CA GLN A 35 -9.37 1.10 25.42
C GLN A 35 -9.72 1.65 24.02
N HIS A 36 -8.79 2.37 23.39
CA HIS A 36 -9.00 2.98 22.09
C HIS A 36 -7.95 2.53 21.08
N LEU A 37 -8.39 2.26 19.86
CA LEU A 37 -7.54 2.19 18.68
C LEU A 37 -7.11 3.62 18.33
N SER A 38 -5.81 3.88 18.47
CA SER A 38 -5.20 5.21 18.34
C SER A 38 -4.61 5.47 16.94
N GLY A 39 -4.34 4.41 16.18
CA GLY A 39 -3.76 4.51 14.85
C GLY A 39 -3.21 3.18 14.33
N MET A 40 -2.43 3.28 13.27
CA MET A 40 -1.80 2.14 12.60
C MET A 40 -0.31 2.43 12.36
N LYS A 41 0.57 1.47 12.66
CA LYS A 41 1.94 1.47 12.16
C LYS A 41 1.98 0.64 10.88
N MET A 42 2.41 1.26 9.80
CA MET A 42 2.50 0.67 8.47
C MET A 42 3.96 0.42 8.12
N VAL A 43 4.25 -0.73 7.53
CA VAL A 43 5.53 -1.06 6.91
C VAL A 43 5.29 -1.45 5.47
N TRP A 44 5.83 -0.67 4.54
CA TRP A 44 5.68 -0.87 3.11
C TRP A 44 7.01 -1.28 2.51
N THR A 45 7.08 -2.50 2.00
CA THR A 45 8.24 -3.04 1.30
C THR A 45 7.98 -2.98 -0.19
N MET A 46 8.65 -2.04 -0.86
CA MET A 46 8.54 -1.86 -2.30
C MET A 46 9.30 -2.96 -3.03
N ASP A 47 8.80 -3.39 -4.20
CA ASP A 47 9.54 -4.29 -5.08
C ASP A 47 10.88 -3.70 -5.57
N GLU A 48 11.70 -4.52 -6.21
CA GLU A 48 13.03 -4.12 -6.68
C GLU A 48 13.00 -2.99 -7.71
N ILE A 49 11.97 -2.94 -8.58
CA ILE A 49 11.87 -1.94 -9.65
C ILE A 49 11.51 -0.58 -9.07
N THR A 50 10.46 -0.52 -8.24
CA THR A 50 10.01 0.67 -7.52
C THR A 50 11.08 1.19 -6.57
N SER A 51 11.89 0.29 -6.01
CA SER A 51 12.99 0.63 -5.12
C SER A 51 14.21 1.20 -5.86
N ALA A 52 14.36 0.96 -7.16
CA ALA A 52 15.60 1.21 -7.88
C ALA A 52 16.05 2.67 -7.79
N ASP A 53 15.14 3.61 -8.04
CA ASP A 53 15.44 5.04 -8.02
C ASP A 53 15.78 5.53 -6.61
N LEU A 54 15.00 5.11 -5.60
CA LEU A 54 15.27 5.44 -4.19
C LEU A 54 16.64 4.94 -3.73
N LEU A 55 16.99 3.70 -4.12
CA LEU A 55 18.26 3.09 -3.74
C LEU A 55 19.44 3.66 -4.55
N TYR A 56 19.20 4.12 -5.77
CA TYR A 56 20.18 4.85 -6.56
C TYR A 56 20.52 6.19 -5.90
N ASP A 57 19.51 6.97 -5.53
CA ASP A 57 19.69 8.25 -4.83
C ASP A 57 20.31 8.10 -3.45
N ALA A 58 20.00 7.00 -2.73
CA ALA A 58 20.64 6.69 -1.47
C ALA A 58 22.13 6.35 -1.63
N GLY A 59 22.53 5.78 -2.78
CA GLY A 59 23.91 5.41 -3.07
C GLY A 59 24.55 4.55 -1.99
N LYS A 60 25.64 5.04 -1.38
CA LYS A 60 26.39 4.37 -0.29
C LYS A 60 26.08 4.93 1.10
N ALA A 61 25.03 5.74 1.25
CA ALA A 61 24.65 6.32 2.53
C ALA A 61 24.35 5.22 3.56
N LYS A 62 24.88 5.38 4.77
CA LYS A 62 24.63 4.46 5.89
C LYS A 62 23.23 4.71 6.47
N PRO A 63 22.58 3.69 7.07
CA PRO A 63 21.33 3.90 7.79
C PRO A 63 21.45 5.05 8.80
N GLY A 64 20.46 5.95 8.82
CA GLY A 64 20.44 7.13 9.70
C GLY A 64 21.10 8.39 9.12
N ASP A 65 21.85 8.27 8.02
CA ASP A 65 22.40 9.43 7.30
C ASP A 65 21.27 10.37 6.83
N VAL A 66 21.60 11.66 6.70
CA VAL A 66 20.65 12.70 6.27
C VAL A 66 20.00 12.38 4.92
N VAL A 67 20.68 11.65 4.04
CA VAL A 67 20.14 11.20 2.74
C VAL A 67 18.87 10.38 2.93
N TRP A 68 18.87 9.39 3.83
CA TRP A 68 17.70 8.56 4.12
C TRP A 68 16.54 9.38 4.68
N LYS A 69 16.81 10.38 5.53
CA LYS A 69 15.78 11.28 6.05
C LYS A 69 15.13 12.13 4.97
N LYS A 70 15.92 12.61 4.00
CA LYS A 70 15.41 13.38 2.85
C LYS A 70 14.54 12.51 1.93
N LEU A 71 15.02 11.31 1.59
CA LEU A 71 14.26 10.36 0.78
C LEU A 71 12.96 9.95 1.48
N ALA A 72 13.02 9.66 2.78
CA ALA A 72 11.83 9.36 3.58
C ALA A 72 10.81 10.51 3.52
N ALA A 73 11.25 11.76 3.64
CA ALA A 73 10.37 12.93 3.56
C ALA A 73 9.76 13.10 2.16
N GLN A 74 10.52 12.84 1.10
CA GLN A 74 10.02 12.90 -0.29
C GLN A 74 8.93 11.86 -0.54
N VAL A 75 9.17 10.60 -0.17
CA VAL A 75 8.18 9.53 -0.31
C VAL A 75 6.96 9.82 0.56
N MET A 76 7.16 10.23 1.82
CA MET A 76 6.07 10.53 2.75
C MET A 76 5.21 11.71 2.30
N ALA A 77 5.78 12.71 1.60
CA ALA A 77 5.01 13.82 1.04
C ALA A 77 3.97 13.33 0.00
N ASN A 78 4.35 12.36 -0.85
CA ASN A 78 3.40 11.74 -1.78
C ASN A 78 2.33 10.94 -1.04
N VAL A 79 2.76 10.11 -0.07
CA VAL A 79 1.84 9.32 0.76
C VAL A 79 0.83 10.23 1.47
N LEU A 80 1.24 11.39 1.98
CA LEU A 80 0.33 12.38 2.58
C LEU A 80 -0.63 13.01 1.57
N GLY A 81 -0.12 13.37 0.38
CA GLY A 81 -0.94 13.93 -0.70
C GLY A 81 -2.05 12.97 -1.14
N GLN A 82 -1.85 11.67 -0.96
CA GLN A 82 -2.80 10.61 -1.28
C GLN A 82 -3.54 10.07 -0.04
N HIS A 83 -3.59 10.84 1.06
CA HIS A 83 -4.27 10.45 2.30
C HIS A 83 -3.84 9.07 2.84
N TYR A 84 -2.53 8.80 2.83
CA TYR A 84 -1.90 7.54 3.19
C TYR A 84 -2.31 6.35 2.32
N PHE A 85 -2.93 6.60 1.16
CA PHE A 85 -3.56 5.59 0.31
C PHE A 85 -4.55 4.71 1.07
N THR A 86 -5.03 5.15 2.23
CA THR A 86 -5.72 4.28 3.19
C THR A 86 -7.05 4.90 3.58
N GLU A 87 -8.08 4.07 3.55
CA GLU A 87 -9.38 4.40 4.09
C GLU A 87 -9.69 3.55 5.32
N VAL A 88 -10.21 4.19 6.37
CA VAL A 88 -10.71 3.51 7.55
C VAL A 88 -12.16 3.93 7.77
N TRP A 89 -13.03 2.94 7.89
CA TRP A 89 -14.46 3.11 8.15
C TRP A 89 -14.82 2.43 9.45
N GLN A 90 -15.42 3.17 10.38
CA GLN A 90 -16.11 2.62 11.54
C GLN A 90 -17.59 2.50 11.19
N ASP A 91 -18.05 1.28 10.95
CA ASP A 91 -19.38 1.01 10.41
C ASP A 91 -19.63 1.81 9.10
N LYS A 92 -20.41 2.90 9.18
CA LYS A 92 -20.70 3.81 8.05
C LYS A 92 -19.95 5.15 8.12
N ASN A 93 -19.22 5.40 9.21
CA ASN A 93 -18.55 6.67 9.45
C ASN A 93 -17.08 6.57 9.06
N ARG A 94 -16.60 7.46 8.20
CA ARG A 94 -15.19 7.54 7.84
C ARG A 94 -14.37 8.05 9.03
N VAL A 95 -13.36 7.29 9.44
CA VAL A 95 -12.40 7.69 10.46
C VAL A 95 -11.37 8.61 9.81
N LYS A 96 -11.17 9.78 10.40
CA LYS A 96 -10.16 10.74 9.93
C LYS A 96 -8.81 10.45 10.57
N PHE A 97 -7.74 10.86 9.91
CA PHE A 97 -6.37 10.83 10.45
C PHE A 97 -5.93 12.23 10.86
N LEU A 98 -4.89 12.33 11.68
CA LEU A 98 -4.19 13.61 11.80
C LEU A 98 -3.46 13.93 10.49
N ASN A 99 -3.20 15.22 10.28
CA ASN A 99 -2.59 15.73 9.04
C ASN A 99 -1.15 15.27 8.83
N LEU A 100 -0.46 14.81 9.87
CA LEU A 100 0.94 14.39 9.80
C LEU A 100 1.12 13.04 10.48
N PRO A 101 2.03 12.19 9.96
CA PRO A 101 2.39 10.95 10.63
C PRO A 101 3.14 11.29 11.92
N LYS A 102 3.00 10.45 12.94
CA LYS A 102 3.73 10.64 14.20
C LYS A 102 5.23 10.46 13.98
N GLU A 103 5.59 9.43 13.22
CA GLU A 103 6.96 9.04 12.88
C GLU A 103 6.97 8.42 11.48
N TYR A 104 8.09 8.55 10.78
CA TYR A 104 8.36 7.83 9.54
C TYR A 104 9.86 7.65 9.31
N ASN A 105 10.23 6.59 8.61
CA ASN A 105 11.59 6.23 8.28
C ASN A 105 11.65 5.47 6.95
N LEU A 106 12.72 5.68 6.18
CA LEU A 106 13.02 4.89 4.98
C LEU A 106 14.32 4.13 5.21
N SER A 107 14.31 2.85 4.88
CA SER A 107 15.48 1.97 5.02
C SER A 107 15.65 1.06 3.81
N ARG A 108 16.77 0.32 3.79
CA ARG A 108 17.10 -0.65 2.75
C ARG A 108 17.06 -2.06 3.33
N ASN A 109 16.34 -2.96 2.66
CA ASN A 109 16.39 -4.40 2.89
C ASN A 109 16.78 -5.10 1.58
N GLY A 110 18.05 -5.48 1.44
CA GLY A 110 18.57 -6.03 0.18
C GLY A 110 18.44 -5.03 -0.97
N ASN A 111 17.65 -5.37 -1.99
CA ASN A 111 17.34 -4.49 -3.13
C ASN A 111 15.97 -3.81 -3.02
N LYS A 112 15.37 -3.82 -1.82
CA LYS A 112 14.06 -3.23 -1.56
C LYS A 112 14.18 -2.03 -0.63
N ALA A 113 13.43 -0.98 -0.94
CA ALA A 113 13.19 0.14 -0.08
C ALA A 113 12.02 -0.19 0.87
N VAL A 114 12.21 0.11 2.15
CA VAL A 114 11.22 -0.16 3.20
C VAL A 114 10.85 1.15 3.87
N LEU A 115 9.61 1.59 3.67
CA LEU A 115 9.03 2.76 4.34
C LEU A 115 8.26 2.30 5.56
N GLU A 116 8.62 2.81 6.73
CA GLU A 116 7.90 2.61 7.99
C GLU A 116 7.29 3.94 8.42
N PHE A 117 6.02 3.94 8.83
CA PHE A 117 5.36 5.17 9.32
C PHE A 117 4.19 4.87 10.24
N ILE A 118 3.82 5.85 11.06
CA ILE A 118 2.65 5.76 11.96
C ILE A 118 1.58 6.72 11.47
N VAL A 119 0.39 6.19 11.20
CA VAL A 119 -0.83 6.91 10.84
C VAL A 119 -1.69 7.08 12.09
N PRO A 120 -1.63 8.23 12.77
CA PRO A 120 -2.49 8.49 13.93
C PRO A 120 -3.92 8.79 13.48
N PHE A 121 -4.89 8.23 14.20
CA PHE A 121 -6.28 8.61 14.03
C PHE A 121 -6.51 10.02 14.59
N GLY A 122 -7.37 10.79 13.93
CA GLY A 122 -7.70 12.15 14.35
C GLY A 122 -8.42 12.18 15.70
N GLU A 123 -9.27 11.19 15.93
CA GLU A 123 -9.91 10.92 17.22
C GLU A 123 -9.69 9.45 17.59
N PRO A 124 -9.27 9.10 18.82
CA PRO A 124 -9.17 7.72 19.27
C PRO A 124 -10.49 6.97 19.12
N GLN A 125 -10.42 5.72 18.65
CA GLN A 125 -11.59 4.93 18.28
C GLN A 125 -11.85 3.84 19.33
N LEU A 126 -13.04 3.79 19.93
CA LEU A 126 -13.37 2.80 20.98
C LEU A 126 -13.22 1.35 20.50
N LEU A 127 -12.53 0.51 21.28
CA LEU A 127 -12.37 -0.93 21.02
C LEU A 127 -13.58 -1.78 21.44
N SER A 128 -14.76 -1.19 21.70
CA SER A 128 -15.95 -1.92 22.15
C SER A 128 -17.09 -1.81 21.14
N ALA A 129 -17.69 -2.96 20.76
CA ALA A 129 -18.92 -3.08 19.99
C ALA A 129 -18.97 -2.31 18.65
N LYS A 130 -17.89 -2.38 17.87
CA LYS A 130 -17.75 -1.69 16.56
C LYS A 130 -17.05 -2.56 15.53
N GLN A 131 -17.38 -2.35 14.26
CA GLN A 131 -16.65 -2.91 13.14
C GLN A 131 -15.81 -1.84 12.46
N TYR A 132 -14.53 -2.12 12.24
CA TYR A 132 -13.64 -1.29 11.45
C TYR A 132 -13.30 -1.99 10.15
N ARG A 133 -13.44 -1.29 9.03
CA ARG A 133 -13.02 -1.73 7.70
C ARG A 133 -11.89 -0.84 7.21
N ILE A 134 -10.76 -1.45 6.86
CA ILE A 134 -9.57 -0.78 6.38
C ILE A 134 -9.22 -1.30 4.99
N GLN A 135 -8.97 -0.39 4.07
CA GLN A 135 -8.44 -0.69 2.74
C GLN A 135 -7.30 0.27 2.44
N THR A 136 -6.21 -0.26 1.89
CA THR A 136 -5.07 0.54 1.42
C THR A 136 -4.88 0.25 -0.06
N PHE A 137 -4.93 1.28 -0.91
CA PHE A 137 -4.89 1.13 -2.36
C PHE A 137 -4.47 2.41 -3.08
N ASP A 138 -3.80 2.24 -4.22
CA ASP A 138 -3.62 3.31 -5.21
C ASP A 138 -4.90 3.48 -6.05
N PRO A 139 -5.55 4.66 -6.08
CA PRO A 139 -6.81 4.85 -6.81
C PRO A 139 -6.76 4.42 -8.28
N SER A 140 -5.61 4.62 -8.94
CA SER A 140 -5.43 4.30 -10.37
C SER A 140 -5.13 2.82 -10.66
N TYR A 141 -4.86 2.02 -9.63
CA TYR A 141 -4.33 0.65 -9.74
C TYR A 141 -2.99 0.57 -10.49
N PHE A 142 -2.18 1.62 -10.41
CA PHE A 142 -0.80 1.61 -10.88
C PHE A 142 0.10 0.81 -9.92
N VAL A 143 -0.20 0.90 -8.62
CA VAL A 143 0.50 0.18 -7.55
C VAL A 143 -0.43 -0.87 -6.93
N ASP A 144 0.03 -2.13 -6.90
CA ASP A 144 -0.61 -3.17 -6.09
C ASP A 144 -0.11 -3.07 -4.66
N MET A 145 -1.03 -2.79 -3.75
CA MET A 145 -0.75 -2.64 -2.33
C MET A 145 -1.41 -3.80 -1.61
N TYR A 146 -0.62 -4.80 -1.20
CA TYR A 146 -1.14 -6.06 -0.71
C TYR A 146 -0.44 -6.52 0.57
N TYR A 147 -1.14 -7.34 1.34
CA TYR A 147 -0.64 -8.18 2.41
C TYR A 147 -0.42 -9.59 1.84
N ASP A 148 0.80 -10.10 1.94
CA ASP A 148 1.14 -11.46 1.48
C ASP A 148 0.31 -12.55 2.18
N ASN A 149 0.02 -12.35 3.47
CA ASN A 149 -0.78 -13.27 4.28
C ASN A 149 -1.37 -12.55 5.52
N PRO A 150 -2.37 -13.16 6.20
CA PRO A 150 -2.99 -12.54 7.37
C PRO A 150 -2.04 -12.25 8.54
N GLN A 151 -0.88 -12.93 8.64
CA GLN A 151 0.11 -12.69 9.69
C GLN A 151 0.86 -11.36 9.51
N ALA A 152 0.74 -10.71 8.35
CA ALA A 152 1.19 -9.34 8.14
C ALA A 152 0.36 -8.31 8.93
N LEU A 153 -0.80 -8.72 9.46
CA LEU A 153 -1.66 -7.90 10.31
C LEU A 153 -1.40 -8.22 11.77
N ILE A 154 -0.91 -7.22 12.50
CA ILE A 154 -0.49 -7.33 13.88
C ILE A 154 -1.45 -6.53 14.75
N MET A 155 -1.86 -7.14 15.86
CA MET A 155 -2.63 -6.46 16.91
C MET A 155 -1.78 -6.47 18.18
N ASP A 156 -1.68 -5.34 18.87
CA ASP A 156 -1.13 -5.34 20.23
C ASP A 156 -2.05 -6.12 21.19
N ASP A 157 -1.60 -6.34 22.42
CA ASP A 157 -2.32 -7.19 23.38
C ASP A 157 -3.70 -6.61 23.74
N THR A 158 -3.83 -5.29 23.79
CA THR A 158 -5.11 -4.63 24.05
C THR A 158 -6.08 -4.87 22.90
N VAL A 159 -5.66 -4.63 21.65
CA VAL A 159 -6.52 -4.82 20.47
C VAL A 159 -6.90 -6.30 20.35
N LYS A 160 -5.96 -7.24 20.56
CA LYS A 160 -6.24 -8.69 20.56
C LYS A 160 -7.28 -9.10 21.59
N SER A 161 -7.29 -8.47 22.76
CA SER A 161 -8.24 -8.81 23.82
C SER A 161 -9.68 -8.35 23.54
N HIS A 162 -9.86 -7.38 22.63
CA HIS A 162 -11.17 -6.81 22.30
C HIS A 162 -11.65 -7.15 20.89
N CYS A 163 -10.75 -7.44 19.94
CA CYS A 163 -11.08 -7.54 18.53
C CYS A 163 -10.57 -8.83 17.90
N GLN A 164 -11.33 -9.31 16.91
CA GLN A 164 -10.91 -10.30 15.93
C GLN A 164 -10.55 -9.60 14.62
N ILE A 165 -9.59 -10.17 13.88
CA ILE A 165 -9.13 -9.63 12.60
C ILE A 165 -9.36 -10.62 11.46
N GLU A 166 -9.84 -10.11 10.33
CA GLU A 166 -10.01 -10.85 9.09
C GLU A 166 -9.37 -10.08 7.92
N LEU A 167 -8.73 -10.82 7.01
CA LEU A 167 -8.21 -10.30 5.74
C LEU A 167 -8.99 -10.93 4.60
N HIS A 168 -9.70 -10.12 3.83
CA HIS A 168 -10.39 -10.54 2.61
C HIS A 168 -9.63 -10.06 1.38
N THR A 169 -9.30 -10.98 0.47
CA THR A 169 -8.76 -10.65 -0.84
C THR A 169 -9.89 -10.66 -1.87
N PRO A 170 -10.15 -9.53 -2.57
CA PRO A 170 -11.23 -9.47 -3.53
C PRO A 170 -10.96 -10.40 -4.71
N LYS A 171 -12.02 -10.79 -5.41
CA LYS A 171 -11.95 -11.52 -6.67
C LYS A 171 -12.62 -10.68 -7.77
N PRO A 172 -11.91 -9.69 -8.34
CA PRO A 172 -12.38 -8.94 -9.49
C PRO A 172 -12.82 -9.89 -10.61
N ASP A 173 -13.93 -9.53 -11.27
CA ASP A 173 -14.36 -10.28 -12.44
C ASP A 173 -13.42 -10.09 -13.63
N ASP A 174 -13.58 -10.93 -14.64
CA ASP A 174 -12.70 -10.91 -15.81
C ASP A 174 -12.82 -9.61 -16.60
N SER A 175 -13.99 -8.96 -16.59
CA SER A 175 -14.18 -7.69 -17.30
C SER A 175 -13.36 -6.57 -16.69
N LEU A 176 -13.31 -6.50 -15.36
CA LEU A 176 -12.55 -5.50 -14.63
C LEU A 176 -11.04 -5.74 -14.76
N LYS A 177 -10.61 -7.01 -14.74
CA LYS A 177 -9.21 -7.38 -15.03
C LYS A 177 -8.80 -6.98 -16.45
N GLN A 178 -9.63 -7.28 -17.45
CA GLN A 178 -9.36 -6.90 -18.84
C GLN A 178 -9.32 -5.38 -19.00
N TYR A 179 -10.18 -4.65 -18.29
CA TYR A 179 -10.13 -3.19 -18.26
C TYR A 179 -8.81 -2.68 -17.66
N ALA A 180 -8.38 -3.19 -16.51
CA ALA A 180 -7.11 -2.81 -15.90
C ALA A 180 -5.92 -3.05 -16.85
N LEU A 181 -5.90 -4.21 -17.52
CA LEU A 181 -4.89 -4.55 -18.54
C LEU A 181 -4.94 -3.66 -19.79
N SER A 182 -6.05 -2.96 -20.03
CA SER A 182 -6.21 -2.06 -21.19
C SER A 182 -5.68 -0.65 -20.94
N LEU A 183 -5.40 -0.28 -19.67
CA LEU A 183 -4.99 1.09 -19.30
C LEU A 183 -3.60 1.49 -19.80
N ASP A 184 -2.75 0.54 -20.19
CA ASP A 184 -1.52 0.89 -20.91
C ASP A 184 -1.79 1.38 -22.35
N LYS A 185 -3.02 1.19 -22.85
CA LYS A 185 -3.47 1.63 -24.19
C LYS A 185 -4.38 2.85 -24.15
N ALA A 186 -5.05 3.09 -23.03
CA ALA A 186 -5.94 4.21 -22.79
C ALA A 186 -5.56 4.79 -21.43
N ASP A 187 -5.13 6.05 -21.39
CA ASP A 187 -4.57 6.74 -20.22
C ASP A 187 -5.31 6.47 -18.88
N ALA A 188 -4.67 6.84 -17.76
CA ALA A 188 -5.13 6.60 -16.39
C ALA A 188 -6.67 6.68 -16.21
N PRO A 189 -7.26 5.75 -15.44
CA PRO A 189 -8.71 5.70 -15.27
C PRO A 189 -9.21 7.01 -14.65
N PRO A 190 -10.46 7.40 -14.91
CA PRO A 190 -11.08 8.52 -14.20
C PRO A 190 -10.90 8.38 -12.69
N GLU A 191 -10.50 9.47 -12.00
CA GLU A 191 -10.22 9.45 -10.56
C GLU A 191 -11.42 8.97 -9.73
N ASP A 192 -12.65 9.24 -10.19
CA ASP A 192 -13.89 8.84 -9.52
C ASP A 192 -14.22 7.34 -9.64
N MET A 193 -13.47 6.60 -10.46
CA MET A 193 -13.64 5.15 -10.61
C MET A 193 -13.05 4.37 -9.43
N ASP A 194 -12.06 4.94 -8.71
CA ASP A 194 -11.31 4.26 -7.63
C ASP A 194 -10.96 2.81 -8.00
N LEU A 195 -10.40 2.62 -9.21
CA LEU A 195 -10.17 1.28 -9.77
C LEU A 195 -9.41 0.39 -8.79
N GLY A 196 -8.38 0.93 -8.14
CA GLY A 196 -7.58 0.18 -7.17
C GLY A 196 -8.39 -0.34 -5.98
N GLN A 197 -9.46 0.37 -5.57
CA GLN A 197 -10.33 -0.09 -4.48
C GLN A 197 -10.97 -1.44 -4.78
N GLN A 198 -11.27 -1.73 -6.05
CA GLN A 198 -11.88 -2.99 -6.48
C GLN A 198 -10.90 -4.17 -6.40
N PHE A 199 -9.60 -3.91 -6.45
CA PHE A 199 -8.53 -4.90 -6.30
C PHE A 199 -7.95 -4.94 -4.88
N ALA A 200 -8.25 -3.93 -4.06
CA ALA A 200 -7.72 -3.77 -2.71
C ALA A 200 -8.21 -4.85 -1.75
N GLN A 201 -7.28 -5.46 -1.02
CA GLN A 201 -7.64 -6.30 0.11
C GLN A 201 -8.34 -5.48 1.21
N THR A 202 -9.28 -6.11 1.89
CA THR A 202 -10.06 -5.50 2.98
C THR A 202 -9.68 -6.16 4.30
N VAL A 203 -9.18 -5.35 5.23
CA VAL A 203 -8.97 -5.75 6.63
C VAL A 203 -10.21 -5.38 7.43
N THR A 204 -10.76 -6.34 8.17
CA THR A 204 -11.91 -6.13 9.05
C THR A 204 -11.52 -6.43 10.49
N LEU A 205 -11.65 -5.44 11.37
CA LEU A 205 -11.62 -5.62 12.82
C LEU A 205 -13.05 -5.68 13.35
N THR A 206 -13.38 -6.76 14.04
CA THR A 206 -14.67 -6.90 14.74
C THR A 206 -14.41 -6.90 16.23
N CYS A 207 -14.84 -5.84 16.93
CA CYS A 207 -14.54 -5.61 18.33
C CYS A 207 -15.77 -5.82 19.24
N HIS A 208 -15.54 -6.36 20.44
CA HIS A 208 -16.57 -6.85 21.38
C HIS A 208 -16.49 -6.17 22.74
#